data_AF-A0A930BV27-F1
#
_entry.id   AF-A0A930BV27-F1
#
_cell.length_a   1.000
_cell.length_b   1.000
_cell.length_c   1.000
_cell.angle_alpha   90.00
_cell.angle_beta   90.00
_cell.angle_gamma   90.00
#
_symmetry.space_group_name_H-M   'P 1'
#
loop_
_entity.id
_entity.type
_entity.pdbx_description
1 polymer ?
#
loop_
_entity_poly.entity_id
_entity_poly.type
_entity_poly.pdbx_seq_one_letter_code
_entity_poly.pdbx_strand_id
1 'polypeptide(L)'
;MTYQLETAQHPETLRRVAIDPVSRVEGHGKVTILLDEQNKVHQVRLHIVEFRGFEKFIQGRPYWEVPVMVQRLCGICPVSHHLAASKALDIIVGARQRPPAP
;
A
#
# COMPACT_ATOMS: atom_id res chain seq x y z
N MET A 1 11.69 -15.71 -19.30
CA MET A 1 12.18 -15.12 -18.04
C MET A 1 11.39 -15.74 -16.90
N THR A 2 11.99 -16.72 -16.21
CA THR A 2 11.47 -17.29 -14.97
C THR A 2 11.53 -16.19 -13.91
N TYR A 3 10.38 -15.67 -13.49
CA TYR A 3 10.35 -14.61 -12.48
C TYR A 3 10.78 -15.22 -11.15
N GLN A 4 11.88 -14.75 -10.56
CA GLN A 4 12.41 -15.21 -9.25
C GLN A 4 11.42 -15.14 -8.07
N LEU A 5 10.22 -14.60 -8.32
CA LEU A 5 9.13 -14.44 -7.34
C LEU A 5 8.01 -15.49 -7.54
N GLU A 6 8.18 -16.45 -8.46
CA GLU A 6 7.30 -17.60 -8.62
C GLU A 6 7.66 -18.69 -7.61
N THR A 7 6.71 -19.01 -6.74
CA THR A 7 6.84 -19.97 -5.64
C THR A 7 5.96 -21.21 -5.84
N ALA A 8 5.12 -21.22 -6.88
CA ALA A 8 4.33 -22.39 -7.24
C ALA A 8 5.26 -23.55 -7.63
N GLN A 9 4.87 -24.77 -7.27
CA GLN A 9 5.54 -25.98 -7.76
C GLN A 9 5.16 -26.18 -9.23
N HIS A 10 6.14 -26.44 -10.09
CA HIS A 10 5.95 -26.67 -11.53
C HIS A 10 5.17 -25.56 -12.27
N PRO A 11 5.58 -24.28 -12.15
CA PRO A 11 4.85 -23.15 -12.75
C PRO A 11 4.70 -23.26 -14.27
N GLU A 12 5.57 -24.01 -14.95
CA GLU A 12 5.52 -24.31 -16.38
C GLU A 12 4.26 -25.07 -16.81
N THR A 13 3.64 -25.82 -15.89
CA THR A 13 2.41 -26.58 -16.15
C THR A 13 1.14 -25.78 -15.83
N LEU A 14 1.28 -24.61 -15.22
CA LEU A 14 0.16 -23.82 -14.73
C LEU A 14 -0.25 -22.75 -15.74
N ARG A 15 -1.57 -22.55 -15.87
CA ARG A 15 -2.14 -21.48 -16.67
C ARG A 15 -2.05 -20.16 -15.91
N ARG A 16 -1.46 -19.15 -16.55
CA ARG A 16 -1.37 -17.79 -16.00
C ARG A 16 -2.57 -16.94 -16.41
N VAL A 17 -3.23 -16.33 -15.44
CA VAL A 17 -4.24 -15.28 -15.64
C VAL A 17 -3.72 -13.97 -15.08
N ALA A 18 -3.82 -12.89 -15.85
CA ALA A 18 -3.44 -11.55 -15.42
C ALA A 18 -4.65 -10.62 -15.44
N ILE A 19 -4.90 -9.95 -14.32
CA ILE A 19 -5.92 -8.90 -14.17
C ILE A 19 -5.16 -7.58 -14.11
N ASP A 20 -5.29 -6.78 -15.17
CA ASP A 20 -4.54 -5.55 -15.37
C ASP A 20 -5.35 -4.58 -16.28
N PRO A 21 -5.89 -3.48 -15.76
CA PRO A 21 -5.80 -3.00 -14.37
C PRO A 21 -6.80 -3.71 -13.42
N VAL A 22 -6.47 -3.76 -12.13
CA VAL A 22 -7.46 -4.07 -11.09
C VAL A 22 -8.36 -2.85 -10.88
N SER A 23 -9.67 -3.01 -11.09
CA SER A 23 -10.65 -1.93 -10.99
C SER A 23 -11.38 -1.91 -9.64
N ARG A 24 -12.11 -0.81 -9.36
CA ARG A 24 -12.84 -0.54 -8.09
C ARG A 24 -11.95 -0.55 -6.84
N VAL A 25 -10.69 -0.14 -7.01
CA VAL A 25 -9.72 0.09 -5.95
C VAL A 25 -9.08 1.46 -6.17
N GLU A 26 -8.51 2.03 -5.10
CA GLU A 26 -7.63 3.19 -5.24
C GLU A 26 -6.24 2.75 -5.67
N GLY A 27 -5.57 3.62 -6.42
CA GLY A 27 -4.24 3.38 -6.93
C GLY A 27 -4.17 2.42 -8.12
N HIS A 28 -2.95 1.97 -8.42
CA HIS A 28 -2.65 1.12 -9.56
C HIS A 28 -2.12 -0.23 -9.10
N GLY A 29 -2.75 -1.30 -9.58
CA GLY A 29 -2.37 -2.66 -9.26
C GLY A 29 -2.65 -3.63 -10.39
N LYS A 30 -1.83 -4.67 -10.42
CA LYS A 30 -2.00 -5.84 -11.28
C LYS A 30 -2.04 -7.09 -10.41
N VAL A 31 -2.91 -8.03 -10.72
CA VAL A 31 -2.93 -9.33 -10.06
C VAL A 31 -2.60 -10.42 -11.08
N THR A 32 -1.66 -11.31 -10.73
CA THR A 32 -1.34 -12.50 -11.54
C THR A 32 -1.64 -13.76 -10.75
N ILE A 33 -2.38 -14.68 -11.36
CA ILE A 33 -2.86 -15.92 -10.77
C ILE A 33 -2.28 -17.08 -11.59
N LEU A 34 -1.76 -18.11 -10.92
CA LEU A 34 -1.39 -19.39 -11.51
C LEU A 34 -2.43 -20.44 -11.11
N LEU A 35 -3.04 -21.05 -12.12
CA LEU A 35 -4.14 -22.02 -12.00
C LEU A 35 -3.73 -23.36 -12.60
N ASP A 36 -4.14 -24.47 -11.96
CA ASP A 36 -4.08 -25.79 -12.60
C ASP A 36 -5.26 -26.05 -13.54
N GLU A 37 -5.29 -27.24 -14.13
CA GLU A 37 -6.35 -27.69 -15.04
C GLU A 37 -7.73 -27.78 -14.36
N GLN A 38 -7.77 -28.01 -13.04
CA GLN A 38 -9.00 -28.03 -12.25
C GLN A 38 -9.40 -26.63 -11.75
N ASN A 39 -8.75 -25.57 -12.26
CA ASN A 39 -8.92 -24.17 -11.85
C ASN A 39 -8.60 -23.92 -10.36
N LYS A 40 -7.79 -24.76 -9.72
CA LYS A 40 -7.29 -24.50 -8.38
C LYS A 40 -6.14 -23.50 -8.44
N VAL A 41 -6.17 -22.54 -7.52
CA VAL A 41 -5.13 -21.51 -7.40
C VAL A 41 -3.92 -22.08 -6.68
N HIS A 42 -2.76 -22.03 -7.33
CA HIS A 42 -1.47 -22.41 -6.75
C HIS A 42 -0.66 -21.21 -6.28
N GLN A 43 -0.83 -20.06 -6.94
CA GLN A 43 -0.19 -18.81 -6.53
C GLN A 43 -0.98 -17.59 -6.99
N VAL A 44 -1.03 -16.57 -6.15
CA VAL A 44 -1.50 -15.22 -6.50
C VAL A 44 -0.39 -14.23 -6.18
N ARG A 45 -0.19 -13.25 -7.06
CA ARG A 45 0.68 -12.10 -6.76
C ARG A 45 -0.06 -10.81 -7.02
N LEU A 46 0.04 -9.90 -6.05
CA LEU A 46 -0.35 -8.50 -6.19
C LEU A 46 0.91 -7.71 -6.54
N HIS A 47 0.85 -7.02 -7.67
CA HIS A 47 1.89 -6.13 -8.14
C HIS A 47 1.40 -4.71 -7.88
N ILE A 48 2.06 -4.02 -6.95
CA ILE A 48 1.85 -2.60 -6.72
C ILE A 48 2.78 -1.85 -7.67
N VAL A 49 2.20 -1.15 -8.64
CA VAL A 49 2.98 -0.50 -9.71
C VAL A 49 3.19 0.99 -9.46
N GLU A 50 2.49 1.57 -8.49
CA GLU A 50 2.61 2.98 -8.15
C GLU A 50 3.59 3.24 -7.01
N PHE A 51 4.37 4.31 -7.17
CA PHE A 51 5.25 4.82 -6.13
C PHE A 51 5.37 6.35 -6.26
N ARG A 52 5.21 7.06 -5.15
CA ARG A 52 5.36 8.53 -5.09
C ARG A 52 6.47 9.01 -4.16
N GLY A 53 6.94 8.18 -3.24
CA GLY A 53 8.07 8.54 -2.35
C GLY A 53 7.80 9.70 -1.38
N PHE A 54 6.59 9.82 -0.84
CA PHE A 54 6.18 10.91 0.07
C PHE A 54 7.09 11.07 1.30
N GLU A 55 7.71 9.98 1.75
CA GLU A 55 8.68 9.98 2.85
C GLU A 55 9.86 10.93 2.59
N LYS A 56 10.28 11.06 1.32
CA LYS A 56 11.33 12.01 0.94
C LYS A 56 10.84 13.45 0.94
N PHE A 57 9.58 13.70 0.57
CA PHE A 57 9.03 15.05 0.53
C PHE A 57 8.87 15.71 1.89
N ILE A 58 8.77 14.93 2.96
CA ILE A 58 8.65 15.44 4.33
C ILE A 58 10.00 15.64 5.04
N GLN A 59 11.12 15.19 4.44
CA GLN A 59 12.45 15.39 5.03
C GLN A 59 12.83 16.87 5.02
N GLY A 60 13.33 17.38 6.15
CA GLY A 60 13.75 18.78 6.30
C GLY A 60 12.59 19.77 6.47
N ARG A 61 11.34 19.31 6.50
CA ARG A 61 10.18 20.19 6.72
C ARG A 61 9.91 20.44 8.19
N PRO A 62 9.30 21.59 8.53
CA PRO A 62 8.80 21.80 9.88
C PRO A 62 7.78 20.74 10.27
N TYR A 63 7.94 20.16 11.46
CA TYR A 63 7.17 18.99 11.87
C TYR A 63 5.66 19.24 11.89
N TRP A 64 5.21 20.47 12.19
CA TRP A 64 3.80 20.84 12.26
C TRP A 64 3.09 20.90 10.89
N GLU A 65 3.82 20.95 9.78
CA GLU A 65 3.23 20.88 8.43
C GLU A 65 2.90 19.45 8.00
N VAL A 66 3.63 18.47 8.55
CA VAL A 66 3.56 17.06 8.15
C VAL A 66 2.12 16.50 8.17
N PRO A 67 1.28 16.74 9.20
CA PRO A 67 -0.07 16.18 9.24
C PRO A 67 -0.97 16.64 8.11
N VAL A 68 -0.76 17.85 7.59
CA VAL A 68 -1.50 18.34 6.44
C VAL A 68 -0.93 17.69 5.18
N MET A 69 0.40 17.67 5.02
CA MET A 69 1.02 17.12 3.82
C MET A 69 0.70 15.65 3.57
N VAL A 70 0.76 14.81 4.61
CA VAL A 70 0.55 13.36 4.46
C VAL A 70 -0.90 12.97 4.13
N GLN A 71 -1.88 13.86 4.28
CA GLN A 71 -3.26 13.61 3.82
C GLN A 71 -3.31 13.29 2.31
N ARG A 72 -2.32 13.78 1.56
CA ARG A 72 -2.24 13.58 0.11
C ARG A 72 -1.66 12.21 -0.24
N LEU A 73 -1.29 11.39 0.75
CA LEU A 73 -0.95 9.97 0.54
C LEU A 73 -2.12 9.16 0.00
N CYS A 74 -3.36 9.47 0.35
CA CYS A 74 -4.50 8.78 -0.23
C CYS A 74 -5.72 9.68 -0.18
N GLY A 75 -6.40 9.83 -1.32
CA GLY A 75 -7.61 10.64 -1.42
C GLY A 75 -8.82 10.01 -0.73
N ILE A 76 -8.80 8.69 -0.49
CA ILE A 76 -9.90 7.95 0.16
C ILE A 76 -9.79 7.97 1.69
N CYS A 77 -8.57 7.86 2.23
CA CYS A 77 -8.35 7.86 3.68
C CYS A 77 -7.50 9.06 4.20
N PRO A 78 -7.78 10.30 3.77
CA PRO A 78 -6.95 11.45 4.14
C PRO A 78 -6.98 11.72 5.65
N VAL A 79 -8.13 11.53 6.31
CA VAL A 79 -8.29 11.72 7.76
C VAL A 79 -7.42 10.73 8.54
N SER A 80 -7.35 9.48 8.10
CA SER A 80 -6.52 8.46 8.75
C SER A 80 -5.04 8.85 8.71
N HIS A 81 -4.56 9.34 7.56
CA HIS A 81 -3.19 9.83 7.44
C HIS A 81 -2.93 11.06 8.31
N HIS A 82 -3.88 12.00 8.36
CA HIS A 82 -3.78 13.17 9.24
C HIS A 82 -3.66 12.76 10.71
N LEU A 83 -4.58 11.91 11.18
CA LEU A 83 -4.59 11.42 12.56
C LEU A 83 -3.30 10.67 12.88
N ALA A 84 -2.82 9.79 11.99
CA ALA A 84 -1.57 9.06 12.22
C ALA A 84 -0.37 10.01 12.40
N ALA A 85 -0.23 11.02 11.54
CA ALA A 85 0.83 12.01 11.67
C ALA A 85 0.68 12.87 12.94
N SER A 86 -0.53 13.35 13.26
CA SER A 86 -0.75 14.11 14.49
C SER A 86 -0.39 13.29 15.74
N LYS A 87 -0.77 12.01 15.78
CA LYS A 87 -0.38 11.10 16.87
C LYS A 87 1.12 10.88 16.97
N ALA A 88 1.83 10.81 15.83
CA ALA A 88 3.28 10.72 15.84
C ALA A 88 3.93 12.01 16.37
N LEU A 89 3.37 13.17 16.04
CA LEU A 89 3.83 14.46 16.57
C LEU A 89 3.56 14.62 18.06
N ASP A 90 2.40 14.16 18.55
CA ASP A 90 2.08 14.17 19.99
C ASP A 90 3.22 13.52 20.81
N ILE A 91 3.76 12.40 20.30
CA ILE A 91 4.89 11.70 20.93
C ILE A 91 6.16 12.56 20.88
N ILE A 92 6.45 13.18 19.73
CA ILE A 92 7.64 14.01 19.51
C ILE A 92 7.66 15.23 20.43
N VAL A 93 6.51 15.88 20.62
CA VAL A 93 6.39 17.10 21.45
C VAL A 93 6.14 16.79 22.94
N GLY A 94 6.01 15.53 23.32
CA GLY A 94 5.79 15.10 24.70
C GLY A 94 4.33 15.18 25.19
N ALA A 95 3.36 15.38 24.28
CA ALA A 95 1.93 15.43 24.57
C ALA A 95 1.36 14.01 24.78
N ARG A 96 1.70 13.37 25.92
CA ARG A 96 1.30 11.98 26.22
C ARG A 96 -0.18 11.83 26.63
N GLN A 97 -0.81 12.90 27.10
CA GLN A 97 -2.22 12.90 27.47
C GLN A 97 -3.05 13.53 26.34
N ARG A 98 -3.87 12.71 25.69
CA ARG A 98 -4.92 13.22 24.79
C ARG A 98 -6.19 13.46 25.61
N PRO A 99 -6.88 14.60 25.42
CA PRO A 99 -8.24 14.74 25.88
C PRO A 99 -9.09 13.57 25.37
N PRO A 100 -10.05 13.05 26.14
CA PRO A 100 -10.97 12.04 25.64
C PRO A 100 -11.66 12.57 24.38
N ALA A 101 -11.81 11.70 23.37
CA ALA A 101 -12.64 12.03 22.22
C ALA A 101 -14.08 12.31 22.71
N PRO A 102 -14.76 13.34 22.17
CA PRO A 102 -16.17 13.56 22.44
C PRO A 102 -17.03 12.39 21.96
#